data_AF-I6NIM7-F1
#
_entry.id   AF-I6NIM7-F1
#
_cell.length_a   1.000
_cell.length_b   1.000
_cell.length_c   1.000
_cell.angle_alpha   90.00
_cell.angle_beta   90.00
_cell.angle_gamma   90.00
#
_symmetry.space_group_name_H-M   'P 1'
#
loop_
_entity.id
_entity.type
_entity.pdbx_description
1 polymer ?
#
loop_
_entity_poly.entity_id
_entity_poly.type
_entity_poly.pdbx_seq_one_letter_code
_entity_poly.pdbx_strand_id
1 'polypeptide(L)'
;MCMYVYVYLYLVYVMVKVFMNEDLKSLSRSMATLSSPRIPRTGYHLVDPSPWPIMISAGVVNQAAGFISLVHGGAFTKVNFMCAGFLLGSSFYSWMMDIITEATYLGCHTSIVARGLKIGFVFFLCSEAFFFVGFFWAWFHSGLGCLAEGDSWPPYPIIPVSPHGAPFFNTMLLIVSGGLVNWAHRAIVLHAREAAMLPLGLCVLAGALFLRFQYLEYYAASFSIADSAYGSCFYMLTGLHGAHVLGGTLFLAAMWVRNYCCHFVKGHRCLGMTFATWYWHFVDVVWILVFAWAYVWPYMNFKDGKLLWFL
;
A
#
# COMPACT_ATOMS: atom_id res chain seq x y z
N MET A 1 -28.95 12.37 -10.13
CA MET A 1 -28.80 11.78 -8.78
C MET A 1 -29.49 10.42 -8.66
N CYS A 2 -30.80 10.30 -8.95
CA CYS A 2 -31.50 9.00 -8.97
C CYS A 2 -30.88 7.98 -9.94
N MET A 3 -30.46 8.38 -11.14
CA MET A 3 -29.97 7.43 -12.15
C MET A 3 -28.67 6.71 -11.74
N TYR A 4 -27.77 7.36 -10.99
CA TYR A 4 -26.52 6.74 -10.53
C TYR A 4 -26.74 5.79 -9.36
N VAL A 5 -27.63 6.14 -8.42
CA VAL A 5 -28.06 5.24 -7.35
C VAL A 5 -28.84 4.06 -7.93
N TYR A 6 -29.65 4.29 -8.97
CA TYR A 6 -30.39 3.24 -9.66
C TYR A 6 -29.46 2.30 -10.42
N VAL A 7 -28.47 2.81 -11.15
CA VAL A 7 -27.45 1.98 -11.82
C VAL A 7 -26.61 1.22 -10.79
N TYR A 8 -26.27 1.83 -9.65
CA TYR A 8 -25.51 1.18 -8.59
C TYR A 8 -26.32 0.09 -7.88
N LEU A 9 -27.56 0.37 -7.46
CA LEU A 9 -28.47 -0.63 -6.89
C LEU A 9 -28.86 -1.70 -7.91
N TYR A 10 -28.95 -1.36 -9.20
CA TYR A 10 -29.19 -2.30 -10.28
C TYR A 10 -27.98 -3.21 -10.52
N LEU A 11 -26.75 -2.69 -10.46
CA LEU A 11 -25.52 -3.49 -10.54
C LEU A 11 -25.36 -4.39 -9.31
N VAL A 12 -25.68 -3.91 -8.10
CA VAL A 12 -25.70 -4.73 -6.88
C VAL A 12 -26.82 -5.79 -6.93
N TYR A 13 -28.01 -5.44 -7.43
CA TYR A 13 -29.12 -6.37 -7.63
C TYR A 13 -28.79 -7.44 -8.70
N VAL A 14 -28.18 -7.03 -9.82
CA VAL A 14 -27.72 -7.94 -10.88
C VAL A 14 -26.59 -8.84 -10.33
N MET A 15 -25.66 -8.32 -9.52
CA MET A 15 -24.66 -9.13 -8.82
C MET A 15 -25.29 -10.20 -7.91
N VAL A 16 -26.25 -9.82 -7.06
CA VAL A 16 -26.93 -10.77 -6.15
C VAL A 16 -27.75 -11.79 -6.95
N LYS A 17 -28.37 -11.38 -8.05
CA LYS A 17 -29.24 -12.26 -8.86
C LYS A 17 -28.45 -13.22 -9.77
N VAL A 18 -27.29 -12.78 -10.29
CA VAL A 18 -26.36 -13.62 -11.07
C VAL A 18 -25.72 -14.68 -10.18
N PHE A 19 -25.32 -14.32 -8.95
CA PHE A 19 -24.72 -15.26 -8.00
C PHE A 19 -25.71 -16.25 -7.36
N MET A 20 -26.99 -15.89 -7.19
CA MET A 20 -27.94 -16.76 -6.46
C MET A 20 -28.76 -17.72 -7.33
N ASN A 21 -28.87 -17.52 -8.65
CA ASN A 21 -29.90 -18.23 -9.45
C ASN A 21 -29.36 -19.09 -10.61
N GLU A 22 -28.20 -18.75 -11.19
CA GLU A 22 -27.64 -19.49 -12.33
C GLU A 22 -26.79 -20.70 -11.91
N ASP A 23 -26.16 -20.66 -10.73
CA ASP A 23 -25.29 -21.75 -10.27
C ASP A 23 -26.06 -22.97 -9.75
N LEU A 24 -27.13 -22.79 -8.97
CA LEU A 24 -27.83 -23.93 -8.35
C LEU A 24 -28.54 -24.84 -9.38
N LYS A 25 -29.03 -24.28 -10.49
CA LYS A 25 -29.74 -25.06 -11.53
C LYS A 25 -28.77 -25.66 -12.56
N SER A 26 -27.65 -25.01 -12.85
CA SER A 26 -26.61 -25.53 -13.75
C SER A 26 -25.73 -26.59 -13.07
N LEU A 27 -25.40 -26.43 -11.78
CA LEU A 27 -24.66 -27.42 -10.97
C LEU A 27 -25.42 -28.74 -10.85
N SER A 28 -26.74 -28.72 -10.61
CA SER A 28 -27.51 -29.97 -10.46
C SER A 28 -27.59 -30.79 -11.76
N ARG A 29 -27.49 -30.15 -12.94
CA ARG A 29 -27.53 -30.83 -14.24
C ARG A 29 -26.15 -31.27 -14.74
N SER A 30 -25.09 -30.58 -14.33
CA SER A 30 -23.68 -30.89 -14.70
C SER A 30 -23.09 -32.03 -13.86
N MET A 31 -23.48 -32.16 -12.58
CA MET A 31 -22.98 -33.21 -11.69
C MET A 31 -23.45 -34.64 -12.06
N ALA A 32 -24.41 -34.79 -12.96
CA ALA A 32 -24.94 -36.09 -13.37
C ALA A 32 -24.21 -36.75 -14.55
N THR A 33 -23.32 -36.06 -15.26
CA THR A 33 -22.81 -36.56 -16.57
C THR A 33 -21.30 -36.41 -16.84
N LEU A 34 -20.48 -35.93 -15.91
CA LEU A 34 -19.04 -35.77 -16.17
C LEU A 34 -18.17 -36.74 -15.36
N SER A 35 -17.77 -37.81 -16.03
CA SER A 35 -16.53 -38.53 -15.80
C SER A 35 -15.40 -37.54 -15.49
N SER A 36 -14.71 -37.73 -14.35
CA SER A 36 -13.43 -37.12 -13.95
C SER A 36 -13.05 -35.85 -14.72
N PRO A 37 -13.22 -34.63 -14.17
CA PRO A 37 -12.75 -33.43 -14.85
C PRO A 37 -11.27 -33.60 -15.19
N ARG A 38 -10.93 -33.44 -16.47
CA ARG A 38 -9.53 -33.48 -16.92
C ARG A 38 -8.79 -32.32 -16.27
N ILE A 39 -8.13 -32.59 -15.15
CA ILE A 39 -7.28 -31.63 -14.46
C ILE A 39 -6.18 -31.21 -15.45
N PRO A 40 -6.05 -29.91 -15.78
CA PRO A 40 -4.96 -29.42 -16.61
C PRO A 40 -3.63 -29.90 -16.02
N ARG A 41 -2.82 -30.58 -16.83
CA ARG A 41 -1.50 -31.10 -16.41
C ARG A 41 -0.41 -30.03 -16.40
N THR A 42 -0.77 -28.76 -16.41
CA THR A 42 0.17 -27.64 -16.34
C THR A 42 0.23 -27.18 -14.89
N GLY A 43 1.42 -27.00 -14.32
CA GLY A 43 1.55 -26.50 -12.95
C GLY A 43 1.16 -25.03 -12.78
N TYR A 44 0.44 -24.44 -13.73
CA TYR A 44 -0.02 -23.05 -13.72
C TYR A 44 -1.47 -22.96 -13.26
N HIS A 45 -1.85 -21.79 -12.75
CA HIS A 45 -3.23 -21.49 -12.38
C HIS A 45 -3.97 -20.89 -13.57
N LEU A 46 -5.04 -21.54 -14.02
CA LEU A 46 -5.99 -20.99 -14.97
C LEU A 46 -7.12 -20.33 -14.17
N VAL A 47 -7.11 -18.99 -14.13
CA VAL A 47 -8.05 -18.20 -13.33
C VAL A 47 -9.41 -18.15 -14.02
N ASP A 48 -10.48 -18.31 -13.25
CA ASP A 48 -11.85 -18.16 -13.75
C ASP A 48 -12.15 -16.70 -14.16
N PRO A 49 -13.13 -16.45 -15.05
CA PRO A 49 -13.53 -15.10 -15.41
C PRO A 49 -13.92 -14.28 -14.18
N SER A 50 -13.21 -13.17 -13.95
CA SER A 50 -13.39 -12.32 -12.77
C SER A 50 -13.84 -10.91 -13.16
N PRO A 51 -14.79 -10.30 -12.42
CA PRO A 51 -15.27 -8.93 -12.70
C PRO A 51 -14.33 -7.84 -12.16
N TRP A 52 -13.37 -8.17 -11.28
CA TRP A 52 -12.56 -7.17 -10.59
C TRP A 52 -11.72 -6.28 -11.51
N PRO A 53 -11.08 -6.78 -12.60
CA PRO A 53 -10.29 -5.94 -13.49
C PRO A 53 -11.10 -4.81 -14.13
N ILE A 54 -12.33 -5.09 -14.59
CA ILE A 54 -13.18 -4.08 -15.22
C ILE A 54 -13.75 -3.10 -14.18
N MET A 55 -14.09 -3.58 -12.98
CA MET A 55 -14.60 -2.71 -11.91
C MET A 55 -13.54 -1.77 -11.36
N ILE A 56 -12.31 -2.24 -11.18
CA ILE A 56 -11.19 -1.37 -10.80
C ILE A 56 -10.90 -0.36 -11.91
N SER A 57 -10.85 -0.81 -13.18
CA SER A 57 -10.59 0.10 -14.31
C SER A 57 -11.64 1.22 -14.40
N ALA A 58 -12.92 0.87 -14.29
CA ALA A 58 -14.02 1.84 -14.25
C ALA A 58 -13.93 2.77 -13.03
N GLY A 59 -13.58 2.22 -11.86
CA GLY A 59 -13.34 2.99 -10.64
C GLY A 59 -12.22 4.02 -10.80
N VAL A 60 -11.08 3.63 -11.37
CA VAL A 60 -9.92 4.51 -11.57
C VAL A 60 -10.26 5.66 -12.52
N VAL A 61 -10.91 5.36 -13.65
CA VAL A 61 -11.34 6.40 -14.61
C VAL A 61 -12.31 7.38 -13.95
N ASN A 62 -13.29 6.86 -13.19
CA ASN A 62 -14.26 7.71 -12.51
C ASN A 62 -13.62 8.55 -11.39
N GLN A 63 -12.62 8.00 -10.70
CA GLN A 63 -11.84 8.72 -9.68
C GLN A 63 -11.03 9.85 -10.31
N ALA A 64 -10.35 9.60 -11.43
CA ALA A 64 -9.56 10.60 -12.15
C ALA A 64 -10.45 11.73 -12.71
N ALA A 65 -11.55 11.38 -13.38
CA ALA A 65 -12.53 12.36 -13.86
C ALA A 65 -13.14 13.16 -12.70
N GLY A 66 -13.44 12.49 -11.59
CA GLY A 66 -13.95 13.12 -10.38
C GLY A 66 -12.97 14.11 -9.75
N PHE A 67 -11.68 13.76 -9.69
CA PHE A 67 -10.63 14.65 -9.20
C PHE A 67 -10.50 15.91 -10.09
N ILE A 68 -10.43 15.72 -11.41
CA ILE A 68 -10.33 16.83 -12.37
C ILE A 68 -11.53 17.77 -12.20
N SER A 69 -12.74 17.23 -12.13
CA SER A 69 -13.93 18.07 -11.97
C SER A 69 -13.96 18.78 -10.61
N LEU A 70 -13.53 18.13 -9.53
CA LEU A 70 -13.45 18.73 -8.20
C LEU A 70 -12.54 19.96 -8.17
N VAL A 71 -11.36 19.86 -8.81
CA VAL A 71 -10.37 20.95 -8.86
C VAL A 71 -10.85 22.13 -9.72
N HIS A 72 -11.64 21.88 -10.76
CA HIS A 72 -12.18 22.93 -11.65
C HIS A 72 -13.54 23.48 -11.21
N GLY A 73 -14.02 23.15 -10.01
CA GLY A 73 -15.33 23.59 -9.52
C GLY A 73 -16.52 23.06 -10.34
N GLY A 74 -16.34 21.95 -11.06
CA GLY A 74 -17.37 21.37 -11.91
C GLY A 74 -18.51 20.75 -11.10
N ALA A 75 -19.67 20.59 -11.77
CA ALA A 75 -20.88 20.02 -11.17
C ALA A 75 -20.80 18.52 -10.88
N PHE A 76 -19.71 17.85 -11.26
CA PHE A 76 -19.51 16.44 -10.94
C PHE A 76 -19.41 16.29 -9.43
N THR A 77 -20.45 15.72 -8.85
CA THR A 77 -20.68 15.81 -7.40
C THR A 77 -19.55 15.17 -6.60
N LYS A 78 -19.14 15.78 -5.49
CA LYS A 78 -18.29 15.16 -4.44
C LYS A 78 -18.75 13.74 -4.10
N VAL A 79 -20.07 13.51 -4.17
CA VAL A 79 -20.72 12.21 -4.03
C VAL A 79 -20.18 11.17 -5.02
N ASN A 80 -20.03 11.52 -6.31
CA ASN A 80 -19.51 10.58 -7.29
C ASN A 80 -18.04 10.23 -7.04
N PHE A 81 -17.22 11.21 -6.62
CA PHE A 81 -15.82 10.95 -6.21
C PHE A 81 -15.75 10.00 -5.01
N MET A 82 -16.66 10.15 -4.03
CA MET A 82 -16.77 9.23 -2.89
C MET A 82 -17.27 7.83 -3.31
N CYS A 83 -18.28 7.76 -4.18
CA CYS A 83 -18.78 6.48 -4.72
C CYS A 83 -17.72 5.73 -5.53
N ALA A 84 -16.93 6.44 -6.34
CA ALA A 84 -15.80 5.87 -7.07
C ALA A 84 -14.74 5.29 -6.11
N GLY A 85 -14.42 6.02 -5.04
CA GLY A 85 -13.51 5.56 -4.00
C GLY A 85 -14.02 4.30 -3.29
N PHE A 86 -15.32 4.27 -2.96
CA PHE A 86 -15.95 3.08 -2.37
C PHE A 86 -15.95 1.88 -3.33
N LEU A 87 -16.22 2.10 -4.62
CA LEU A 87 -16.15 1.05 -5.64
C LEU A 87 -14.72 0.48 -5.74
N LEU A 88 -13.70 1.34 -5.75
CA LEU A 88 -12.30 0.91 -5.78
C LEU A 88 -11.93 0.10 -4.54
N GLY A 89 -12.26 0.61 -3.35
CA GLY A 89 -11.96 -0.07 -2.08
C GLY A 89 -12.65 -1.43 -1.96
N SER A 90 -13.93 -1.50 -2.29
CA SER A 90 -14.69 -2.77 -2.24
C SER A 90 -14.25 -3.76 -3.32
N SER A 91 -13.95 -3.30 -4.55
CA SER A 91 -13.44 -4.17 -5.62
C SER A 91 -12.06 -4.74 -5.29
N PHE A 92 -11.16 -3.91 -4.74
CA PHE A 92 -9.84 -4.37 -4.29
C PHE A 92 -9.98 -5.40 -3.16
N TYR A 93 -10.81 -5.13 -2.16
CA TYR A 93 -11.07 -6.07 -1.07
C TYR A 93 -11.58 -7.42 -1.60
N SER A 94 -12.60 -7.42 -2.46
CA SER A 94 -13.16 -8.65 -3.03
C SER A 94 -12.14 -9.41 -3.88
N TRP A 95 -11.33 -8.70 -4.67
CA TRP A 95 -10.26 -9.35 -5.44
C TRP A 95 -9.22 -10.00 -4.52
N MET A 96 -8.83 -9.34 -3.43
CA MET A 96 -7.93 -9.94 -2.43
C MET A 96 -8.55 -11.18 -1.78
N MET A 97 -9.86 -11.18 -1.52
CA MET A 97 -10.57 -12.34 -0.97
C MET A 97 -10.61 -13.53 -1.95
N ASP A 98 -10.80 -13.28 -3.24
CA ASP A 98 -10.74 -14.32 -4.27
C ASP A 98 -9.34 -14.94 -4.35
N ILE A 99 -8.28 -14.11 -4.35
CA ILE A 99 -6.89 -14.60 -4.32
C ILE A 99 -6.62 -15.42 -3.05
N ILE A 100 -7.12 -14.99 -1.89
CA ILE A 100 -6.99 -15.77 -0.64
C ILE A 100 -7.71 -17.11 -0.78
N THR A 101 -8.89 -17.13 -1.43
CA THR A 101 -9.70 -18.34 -1.62
C THR A 101 -9.04 -19.33 -2.56
N GLU A 102 -8.59 -18.85 -3.72
CA GLU A 102 -7.81 -19.61 -4.70
C GLU A 102 -6.55 -20.20 -4.07
N ALA A 103 -5.83 -19.42 -3.26
CA ALA A 103 -4.60 -19.85 -2.62
C ALA A 103 -4.82 -20.84 -1.47
N THR A 104 -5.79 -20.56 -0.59
CA THR A 104 -5.92 -21.21 0.72
C THR A 104 -6.90 -22.38 0.67
N TYR A 105 -8.06 -22.17 0.04
CA TYR A 105 -9.16 -23.15 0.05
C TYR A 105 -9.15 -24.05 -1.19
N LEU A 106 -8.88 -23.48 -2.38
CA LEU A 106 -8.84 -24.24 -3.63
C LEU A 106 -7.46 -24.87 -3.91
N GLY A 107 -6.39 -24.31 -3.31
CA GLY A 107 -5.04 -24.85 -3.43
C GLY A 107 -4.39 -24.61 -4.80
N CYS A 108 -4.82 -23.59 -5.54
CA CYS A 108 -4.36 -23.27 -6.89
C CYS A 108 -2.91 -22.78 -6.97
N HIS A 109 -2.31 -22.37 -5.84
CA HIS A 109 -0.96 -21.82 -5.78
C HIS A 109 0.09 -22.93 -5.66
N THR A 110 0.42 -23.56 -6.80
CA THR A 110 1.55 -24.49 -6.93
C THR A 110 2.90 -23.77 -6.72
N SER A 111 4.00 -24.52 -6.64
CA SER A 111 5.35 -23.95 -6.56
C SER A 111 5.73 -23.08 -7.77
N ILE A 112 5.23 -23.40 -8.97
CA ILE A 112 5.46 -22.61 -10.19
C ILE A 112 4.72 -21.27 -10.12
N VAL A 113 3.44 -21.31 -9.72
CA VAL A 113 2.63 -20.10 -9.51
C VAL A 113 3.24 -19.23 -8.42
N ALA A 114 3.63 -19.83 -7.29
CA ALA A 114 4.30 -19.16 -6.19
C ALA A 114 5.60 -18.45 -6.62
N ARG A 115 6.40 -19.08 -7.48
CA ARG A 115 7.61 -18.47 -8.06
C ARG A 115 7.26 -17.29 -8.95
N GLY A 116 6.23 -17.42 -9.79
CA GLY A 116 5.74 -16.32 -10.64
C GLY A 116 5.28 -15.12 -9.82
N LEU A 117 4.49 -15.35 -8.76
CA LEU A 117 4.04 -14.30 -7.84
C LEU A 117 5.21 -13.60 -7.14
N LYS A 118 6.25 -14.35 -6.72
CA LYS A 118 7.46 -13.75 -6.12
C LYS A 118 8.18 -12.82 -7.09
N ILE A 119 8.36 -13.26 -8.34
CA ILE A 119 9.00 -12.45 -9.37
C ILE A 119 8.17 -11.18 -9.64
N GLY A 120 6.84 -11.32 -9.78
CA GLY A 120 5.93 -10.19 -9.97
C GLY A 120 6.00 -9.19 -8.82
N PHE A 121 6.05 -9.66 -7.56
CA PHE A 121 6.15 -8.78 -6.40
C PHE A 121 7.50 -8.06 -6.32
N VAL A 122 8.60 -8.69 -6.72
CA VAL A 122 9.90 -8.02 -6.84
C VAL A 122 9.85 -6.91 -7.88
N PHE A 123 9.26 -7.15 -9.06
CA PHE A 123 9.10 -6.10 -10.06
C PHE A 123 8.23 -4.93 -9.57
N PHE A 124 7.17 -5.24 -8.82
CA PHE A 124 6.36 -4.21 -8.15
C PHE A 124 7.19 -3.38 -7.16
N LEU A 125 7.99 -4.00 -6.29
CA LEU A 125 8.87 -3.25 -5.38
C LEU A 125 9.92 -2.42 -6.13
N CYS A 126 10.45 -2.94 -7.24
CA CYS A 126 11.37 -2.19 -8.09
C CYS A 126 10.68 -0.97 -8.71
N SER A 127 9.43 -1.08 -9.19
CA SER A 127 8.71 0.08 -9.73
C SER A 127 8.45 1.14 -8.67
N GLU A 128 8.07 0.75 -7.45
CA GLU A 128 7.89 1.69 -6.34
C GLU A 128 9.23 2.36 -5.95
N ALA A 129 10.34 1.62 -5.96
CA ALA A 129 11.67 2.19 -5.72
C ALA A 129 12.02 3.29 -6.75
N PHE A 130 11.81 3.03 -8.04
CA PHE A 130 12.02 4.04 -9.09
C PHE A 130 11.05 5.22 -8.96
N PHE A 131 9.83 4.99 -8.46
CA PHE A 131 8.90 6.07 -8.17
C PHE A 131 9.44 7.01 -7.08
N PHE A 132 10.00 6.48 -5.99
CA PHE A 132 10.69 7.29 -4.98
C PHE A 132 11.94 8.00 -5.52
N VAL A 133 12.71 7.36 -6.40
CA VAL A 133 13.88 7.99 -7.05
C VAL A 133 13.48 9.28 -7.76
N GLY A 134 12.31 9.33 -8.40
CA GLY A 134 11.80 10.56 -9.02
C GLY A 134 11.58 11.71 -8.03
N PHE A 135 11.05 11.42 -6.83
CA PHE A 135 10.85 12.45 -5.80
C PHE A 135 12.17 12.88 -5.14
N PHE A 136 13.10 11.95 -4.90
CA PHE A 136 14.44 12.29 -4.44
C PHE A 136 15.19 13.14 -5.47
N TRP A 137 15.04 12.84 -6.76
CA TRP A 137 15.59 13.67 -7.82
C TRP A 137 15.07 15.10 -7.73
N ALA A 138 13.75 15.29 -7.60
CA ALA A 138 13.16 16.62 -7.48
C ALA A 138 13.68 17.38 -6.25
N TRP A 139 13.83 16.68 -5.11
CA TRP A 139 14.41 17.23 -3.88
C TRP A 139 15.85 17.71 -4.08
N PHE A 140 16.73 16.86 -4.62
CA PHE A 140 18.13 17.23 -4.85
C PHE A 140 18.29 18.30 -5.94
N HIS A 141 17.51 18.21 -7.02
CA HIS A 141 17.55 19.22 -8.07
C HIS A 141 17.19 20.61 -7.55
N SER A 142 16.20 20.70 -6.66
CA SER A 142 15.76 21.98 -6.09
C SER A 142 16.65 22.47 -4.94
N GLY A 143 17.34 21.57 -4.23
CA GLY A 143 18.09 21.91 -3.02
C GLY A 143 19.61 22.05 -3.19
N LEU A 144 20.19 21.67 -4.35
CA LEU A 144 21.64 21.67 -4.55
C LEU A 144 22.14 22.95 -5.25
N GLY A 145 23.10 23.62 -4.61
CA GLY A 145 23.88 24.70 -5.23
C GLY A 145 23.04 25.93 -5.59
N CYS A 146 23.31 26.51 -6.77
CA CYS A 146 22.63 27.71 -7.27
C CYS A 146 21.16 27.52 -7.66
N LEU A 147 20.65 26.27 -7.63
CA LEU A 147 19.25 25.98 -7.86
C LEU A 147 18.41 26.14 -6.58
N ALA A 148 19.05 26.21 -5.42
CA ALA A 148 18.39 26.45 -4.15
C ALA A 148 17.84 27.89 -4.11
N GLU A 149 16.56 28.01 -3.75
CA GLU A 149 15.90 29.30 -3.65
C GLU A 149 16.58 30.16 -2.57
N GLY A 150 17.14 31.30 -2.98
CA GLY A 150 17.88 32.19 -2.07
C GLY A 150 19.20 31.59 -1.57
N ASP A 151 19.87 30.75 -2.38
CA ASP A 151 21.17 30.11 -2.10
C ASP A 151 21.20 29.34 -0.76
N SER A 152 20.02 28.93 -0.26
CA SER A 152 19.86 28.21 1.01
C SER A 152 18.80 27.12 0.88
N TRP A 153 19.06 25.98 1.52
CA TRP A 153 18.11 24.87 1.58
C TRP A 153 17.97 24.42 3.03
N PRO A 154 16.85 24.74 3.70
CA PRO A 154 15.62 25.34 3.18
C PRO A 154 15.73 26.86 2.90
N PRO A 155 14.87 27.41 2.03
CA PRO A 155 14.83 28.85 1.76
C PRO A 155 14.26 29.62 2.95
N TYR A 156 14.82 30.80 3.25
CA TYR A 156 14.25 31.72 4.24
C TYR A 156 12.85 32.20 3.80
N PRO A 157 11.82 32.27 4.68
CA PRO A 157 11.85 32.12 6.14
C PRO A 157 11.43 30.72 6.66
N ILE A 158 11.53 29.66 5.85
CA ILE A 158 11.07 28.32 6.26
C ILE A 158 11.92 27.76 7.40
N ILE A 159 11.27 27.36 8.49
CA ILE A 159 11.91 26.69 9.63
C ILE A 159 11.67 25.17 9.47
N PRO A 160 12.70 24.38 9.15
CA PRO A 160 12.54 22.95 8.90
C PRO A 160 12.14 22.18 10.17
N VAL A 161 11.51 21.01 10.01
CA VAL A 161 11.12 20.15 11.15
C VAL A 161 12.33 19.53 11.82
N SER A 162 12.48 19.69 13.13
CA SER A 162 13.64 19.18 13.87
C SER A 162 13.74 17.65 13.80
N PRO A 163 14.92 17.08 13.46
CA PRO A 163 15.08 15.65 13.35
C PRO A 163 14.94 14.94 14.70
N HIS A 164 15.24 15.61 15.82
CA HIS A 164 15.31 14.99 17.16
C HIS A 164 13.95 14.80 17.86
N GLY A 165 12.84 15.19 17.23
CA GLY A 165 11.49 15.06 17.79
C GLY A 165 10.72 13.85 17.25
N ALA A 166 9.53 14.12 16.72
CA ALA A 166 8.68 13.11 16.08
C ALA A 166 9.39 12.30 14.96
N PRO A 167 10.24 12.90 14.09
CA PRO A 167 10.93 12.15 13.04
C PRO A 167 11.85 11.04 13.58
N PHE A 168 12.63 11.35 14.62
CA PHE A 168 13.51 10.36 15.25
C PHE A 168 12.72 9.24 15.93
N PHE A 169 11.64 9.60 16.64
CA PHE A 169 10.76 8.61 17.27
C PHE A 169 10.14 7.67 16.22
N ASN A 170 9.63 8.22 15.12
CA ASN A 170 9.10 7.46 13.99
C ASN A 170 10.15 6.53 13.37
N THR A 171 11.40 6.97 13.28
CA THR A 171 12.52 6.16 12.80
C THR A 171 12.81 4.97 13.73
N MET A 172 12.86 5.20 15.04
CA MET A 172 13.05 4.12 16.01
C MET A 172 11.89 3.12 15.97
N LEU A 173 10.67 3.62 15.84
CA LEU A 173 9.47 2.81 15.77
C LEU A 173 9.48 1.88 14.54
N LEU A 174 9.86 2.38 13.37
CA LEU A 174 9.96 1.55 12.15
C LEU A 174 11.08 0.51 12.26
N ILE A 175 12.28 0.89 12.71
CA ILE A 175 13.40 -0.06 12.89
C ILE A 175 13.02 -1.18 13.87
N VAL A 176 12.39 -0.85 14.99
CA VAL A 176 11.92 -1.86 15.96
C VAL A 176 10.85 -2.75 15.32
N SER A 177 9.93 -2.18 14.55
CA SER A 177 8.90 -2.94 13.84
C SER A 177 9.48 -3.89 12.77
N GLY A 178 10.61 -3.54 12.14
CA GLY A 178 11.36 -4.41 11.24
C GLY A 178 11.91 -5.67 11.94
N GLY A 179 12.35 -5.54 13.19
CA GLY A 179 12.69 -6.69 14.05
C GLY A 179 11.48 -7.55 14.39
N LEU A 180 10.35 -6.93 14.75
CA LEU A 180 9.11 -7.61 15.10
C LEU A 180 8.51 -8.38 13.92
N VAL A 181 8.49 -7.82 12.70
CA VAL A 181 7.96 -8.51 11.52
C VAL A 181 8.82 -9.72 11.16
N ASN A 182 10.14 -9.65 11.35
CA ASN A 182 11.03 -10.80 11.18
C ASN A 182 10.77 -11.90 12.20
N TRP A 183 10.50 -11.54 13.46
CA TRP A 183 10.07 -12.50 14.48
C TRP A 183 8.75 -13.16 14.09
N ALA A 184 7.74 -12.38 13.73
CA ALA A 184 6.46 -12.90 13.25
C ALA A 184 6.60 -13.85 12.05
N HIS A 185 7.38 -13.45 11.04
CA HIS A 185 7.61 -14.26 9.85
C HIS A 185 8.26 -15.61 10.21
N ARG A 186 9.30 -15.61 11.06
CA ARG A 186 9.94 -16.85 11.53
C ARG A 186 8.97 -17.72 12.33
N ALA A 187 8.17 -17.13 13.21
CA ALA A 187 7.17 -17.87 13.99
C ALA A 187 6.13 -18.55 13.08
N ILE A 188 5.65 -17.88 12.03
CA ILE A 188 4.74 -18.47 11.04
C ILE A 188 5.41 -19.61 10.26
N VAL A 189 6.66 -19.43 9.83
CA VAL A 189 7.43 -20.45 9.11
C VAL A 189 7.67 -21.69 9.99
N LEU A 190 7.89 -21.50 11.28
CA LEU A 190 8.02 -22.57 12.28
C LEU A 190 6.68 -23.13 12.78
N HIS A 191 5.55 -22.70 12.20
CA HIS A 191 4.20 -23.11 12.58
C HIS A 191 3.81 -22.79 14.03
N ALA A 192 4.47 -21.81 14.64
CA ALA A 192 4.18 -21.29 15.98
C ALA A 192 3.19 -20.11 15.89
N ARG A 193 1.92 -20.40 15.59
CA ARG A 193 0.85 -19.38 15.39
C ARG A 193 0.77 -18.37 16.54
N GLU A 194 0.68 -18.86 17.76
CA GLU A 194 0.54 -18.03 18.96
C GLU A 194 1.71 -17.06 19.14
N ALA A 195 2.93 -17.55 18.88
CA ALA A 195 4.14 -16.74 18.96
C ALA A 195 4.19 -15.64 17.89
N ALA A 196 3.47 -15.78 16.77
CA ALA A 196 3.39 -14.76 15.72
C ALA A 196 2.31 -13.69 15.99
N MET A 197 1.32 -13.97 16.86
CA MET A 197 0.19 -13.07 17.08
C MET A 197 0.60 -11.74 17.72
N LEU A 198 1.42 -11.80 18.77
CA LEU A 198 1.91 -10.61 19.47
C LEU A 198 2.79 -9.72 18.57
N PRO A 199 3.87 -10.21 17.95
CA PRO A 199 4.70 -9.36 17.10
C PRO A 199 3.94 -8.76 15.92
N LEU A 200 3.00 -9.49 15.28
CA LEU A 200 2.15 -8.91 14.23
C LEU A 200 1.26 -7.77 14.74
N GLY A 201 0.60 -7.97 15.89
CA GLY A 201 -0.22 -6.92 16.50
C GLY A 201 0.60 -5.67 16.85
N LEU A 202 1.81 -5.86 17.38
CA LEU A 202 2.74 -4.77 17.66
C LEU A 202 3.21 -4.04 16.40
N CYS A 203 3.45 -4.73 15.28
CA CYS A 203 3.78 -4.07 14.01
C CYS A 203 2.61 -3.21 13.49
N VAL A 204 1.37 -3.72 13.56
CA VAL A 204 0.18 -2.96 13.15
C VAL A 204 0.01 -1.72 14.03
N LEU A 205 0.19 -1.87 15.35
CA LEU A 205 0.17 -0.74 16.28
C LEU A 205 1.28 0.27 15.97
N ALA A 206 2.50 -0.21 15.70
CA ALA A 206 3.62 0.64 15.31
C ALA A 206 3.27 1.47 14.06
N GLY A 207 2.79 0.84 12.99
CA GLY A 207 2.37 1.54 11.78
C GLY A 207 1.27 2.58 12.02
N ALA A 208 0.28 2.27 12.86
CA ALA A 208 -0.76 3.23 13.24
C ALA A 208 -0.21 4.42 14.04
N LEU A 209 0.72 4.18 14.97
CA LEU A 209 1.39 5.22 15.74
C LEU A 209 2.26 6.10 14.84
N PHE A 210 3.02 5.51 13.91
CA PHE A 210 3.80 6.25 12.91
C PHE A 210 2.91 7.25 12.17
N LEU A 211 1.79 6.79 11.61
CA LEU A 211 0.86 7.63 10.85
C LEU A 211 0.25 8.74 11.72
N ARG A 212 -0.05 8.42 12.99
CA ARG A 212 -0.56 9.42 13.94
C ARG A 212 0.48 10.51 14.21
N PHE A 213 1.73 10.15 14.49
CA PHE A 213 2.79 11.12 14.73
C PHE A 213 3.13 11.92 13.46
N GLN A 214 3.11 11.29 12.29
CA GLN A 214 3.31 11.98 11.01
C GLN A 214 2.21 13.03 10.76
N TYR A 215 0.95 12.70 11.07
CA TYR A 215 -0.14 13.67 10.98
C TYR A 215 0.03 14.85 11.96
N LEU A 216 0.43 14.58 13.20
CA LEU A 216 0.66 15.63 14.20
C LEU A 216 1.82 16.54 13.80
N GLU A 217 2.87 15.98 13.18
CA GLU A 217 3.96 16.74 12.62
C GLU A 217 3.49 17.66 11.48
N TYR A 218 2.70 17.14 10.53
CA TYR A 218 2.15 17.96 9.45
C TYR A 218 1.28 19.12 9.97
N TYR A 219 0.56 18.91 11.07
CA TYR A 219 -0.24 19.94 11.71
C TYR A 219 0.62 21.00 12.42
N ALA A 220 1.77 20.61 12.97
CA ALA A 220 2.67 21.48 13.72
C ALA A 220 3.77 22.14 12.86
N ALA A 221 3.93 21.73 11.60
CA ALA A 221 4.93 22.27 10.69
C ALA A 221 4.75 23.77 10.45
N SER A 222 5.86 24.50 10.31
CA SER A 222 5.86 25.95 10.08
C SER A 222 5.55 26.36 8.63
N PHE A 223 5.50 25.38 7.72
CA PHE A 223 5.32 25.54 6.28
C PHE A 223 4.28 24.53 5.77
N SER A 224 3.72 24.80 4.61
CA SER A 224 2.71 24.00 3.92
C SER A 224 3.24 23.46 2.58
N ILE A 225 2.46 22.64 1.90
CA ILE A 225 2.80 22.14 0.55
C ILE A 225 2.93 23.26 -0.49
N ALA A 226 2.29 24.41 -0.26
CA ALA A 226 2.33 25.56 -1.16
C ALA A 226 3.56 26.46 -0.94
N ASP A 227 4.32 26.24 0.13
CA ASP A 227 5.45 27.10 0.50
C ASP A 227 6.74 26.61 -0.16
N SER A 228 7.07 27.20 -1.31
CA SER A 228 8.26 26.94 -2.13
C SER A 228 8.38 25.50 -2.68
N ALA A 229 9.44 25.27 -3.45
CA ALA A 229 9.83 23.92 -3.85
C ALA A 229 10.16 23.03 -2.65
N TYR A 230 10.61 23.60 -1.52
CA TYR A 230 10.91 22.86 -0.29
C TYR A 230 9.66 22.19 0.28
N GLY A 231 8.59 22.96 0.51
CA GLY A 231 7.33 22.44 1.04
C GLY A 231 6.70 21.41 0.10
N SER A 232 6.66 21.71 -1.20
CA SER A 232 6.17 20.78 -2.22
C SER A 232 6.92 19.44 -2.20
N CYS A 233 8.26 19.46 -2.25
CA CYS A 233 9.05 18.22 -2.27
C CYS A 233 8.96 17.48 -0.92
N PHE A 234 8.99 18.19 0.21
CA PHE A 234 8.89 17.61 1.55
C PHE A 234 7.57 16.83 1.71
N TYR A 235 6.42 17.49 1.47
CA TYR A 235 5.10 16.88 1.65
C TYR A 235 4.81 15.78 0.63
N MET A 236 5.31 15.90 -0.60
CA MET A 236 5.14 14.85 -1.60
C MET A 236 5.97 13.60 -1.25
N LEU A 237 7.23 13.77 -0.84
CA LEU A 237 8.10 12.64 -0.47
C LEU A 237 7.62 11.94 0.81
N THR A 238 7.39 12.71 1.88
CA THR A 238 6.94 12.18 3.18
C THR A 238 5.49 11.68 3.11
N GLY A 239 4.62 12.35 2.33
CA GLY A 239 3.23 11.94 2.11
C GLY A 239 3.10 10.66 1.30
N LEU A 240 3.90 10.52 0.23
CA LEU A 240 3.96 9.27 -0.54
C LEU A 240 4.44 8.11 0.33
N HIS A 241 5.48 8.34 1.13
CA HIS A 241 5.96 7.35 2.09
C HIS A 241 4.88 7.02 3.14
N GLY A 242 4.19 8.01 3.69
CA GLY A 242 3.07 7.80 4.62
C GLY A 242 1.93 6.97 4.01
N ALA A 243 1.60 7.17 2.73
CA ALA A 243 0.63 6.33 2.02
C ALA A 243 1.12 4.87 1.91
N HIS A 244 2.42 4.66 1.69
CA HIS A 244 3.02 3.33 1.70
C HIS A 244 3.01 2.68 3.09
N VAL A 245 3.28 3.43 4.16
CA VAL A 245 3.16 2.94 5.54
C VAL A 245 1.73 2.52 5.84
N LEU A 246 0.73 3.29 5.40
CA LEU A 246 -0.68 2.90 5.51
C LEU A 246 -0.98 1.60 4.76
N GLY A 247 -0.57 1.49 3.50
CA GLY A 247 -0.72 0.27 2.70
C GLY A 247 -0.05 -0.94 3.37
N GLY A 248 1.17 -0.77 3.88
CA GLY A 248 1.91 -1.81 4.59
C GLY A 248 1.25 -2.22 5.90
N THR A 249 0.71 -1.25 6.65
CA THR A 249 0.01 -1.49 7.92
C THR A 249 -1.27 -2.28 7.69
N LEU A 250 -2.04 -1.92 6.65
CA LEU A 250 -3.23 -2.69 6.23
C LEU A 250 -2.86 -4.09 5.75
N PHE A 251 -1.74 -4.24 5.03
CA PHE A 251 -1.26 -5.54 4.58
C PHE A 251 -0.85 -6.44 5.75
N LEU A 252 -0.13 -5.90 6.74
CA LEU A 252 0.21 -6.60 7.99
C LEU A 252 -1.04 -6.92 8.82
N ALA A 253 -2.01 -6.02 8.90
CA ALA A 253 -3.28 -6.28 9.57
C ALA A 253 -4.05 -7.44 8.89
N ALA A 254 -4.05 -7.49 7.56
CA ALA A 254 -4.60 -8.63 6.82
C ALA A 254 -3.83 -9.93 7.14
N MET A 255 -2.50 -9.89 7.26
CA MET A 255 -1.73 -11.08 7.67
C MET A 255 -2.03 -11.49 9.11
N TRP A 256 -2.26 -10.53 10.01
CA TRP A 256 -2.63 -10.78 11.40
C TRP A 256 -3.98 -11.50 11.49
N VAL A 257 -4.99 -11.02 10.77
CA VAL A 257 -6.31 -11.68 10.66
C VAL A 257 -6.17 -13.08 10.05
N ARG A 258 -5.38 -13.23 8.98
CA ARG A 258 -5.14 -14.55 8.36
C ARG A 258 -4.41 -15.54 9.29
N ASN A 259 -3.50 -15.05 10.13
CA ASN A 259 -2.82 -15.89 11.12
C ASN A 259 -3.81 -16.37 12.19
N TYR A 260 -4.70 -15.47 12.66
CA TYR A 260 -5.80 -15.81 13.57
C TYR A 260 -6.74 -16.87 12.96
N CYS A 261 -7.13 -16.70 11.69
CA CYS A 261 -7.97 -17.64 10.95
C CYS A 261 -7.25 -18.92 10.49
N CYS A 262 -6.00 -19.15 10.90
CA CYS A 262 -5.24 -20.37 10.59
C CYS A 262 -4.98 -20.62 9.09
N HIS A 263 -4.88 -19.56 8.27
CA HIS A 263 -4.68 -19.71 6.82
C HIS A 263 -3.25 -20.15 6.43
N PHE A 264 -2.26 -20.02 7.33
CA PHE A 264 -0.87 -20.37 7.04
C PHE A 264 -0.56 -21.83 7.43
N VAL A 265 -0.78 -22.78 6.52
CA VAL A 265 -0.53 -24.22 6.76
C VAL A 265 0.58 -24.73 5.83
N LYS A 266 1.70 -25.21 6.42
CA LYS A 266 2.93 -25.73 5.76
C LYS A 266 3.74 -24.69 4.96
N GLY A 267 5.07 -24.89 4.93
CA GLY A 267 6.09 -23.91 4.52
C GLY A 267 6.03 -23.31 3.11
N HIS A 268 5.15 -23.79 2.22
CA HIS A 268 4.97 -23.21 0.87
C HIS A 268 3.75 -22.28 0.74
N ARG A 269 2.90 -22.19 1.78
CA ARG A 269 1.64 -21.41 1.75
C ARG A 269 1.71 -20.07 2.50
N CYS A 270 2.90 -19.67 2.95
CA CYS A 270 3.13 -18.43 3.70
C CYS A 270 3.41 -17.20 2.81
N LEU A 271 3.14 -17.27 1.49
CA LEU A 271 3.53 -16.23 0.52
C LEU A 271 3.04 -14.83 0.90
N GLY A 272 1.79 -14.72 1.37
CA GLY A 272 1.25 -13.42 1.80
C GLY A 272 2.09 -12.79 2.91
N MET A 273 2.51 -13.59 3.90
CA MET A 273 3.39 -13.12 4.98
C MET A 273 4.78 -12.74 4.45
N THR A 274 5.33 -13.51 3.51
CA THR A 274 6.60 -13.17 2.85
C THR A 274 6.52 -11.84 2.12
N PHE A 275 5.46 -11.60 1.34
CA PHE A 275 5.25 -10.34 0.62
C PHE A 275 5.03 -9.16 1.56
N ALA A 276 4.22 -9.33 2.61
CA ALA A 276 4.03 -8.30 3.62
C ALA A 276 5.34 -7.95 4.33
N THR A 277 6.18 -8.94 4.64
CA THR A 277 7.51 -8.73 5.23
C THR A 277 8.43 -7.96 4.28
N TRP A 278 8.47 -8.34 3.00
CA TRP A 278 9.30 -7.64 2.00
C TRP A 278 8.85 -6.19 1.80
N TYR A 279 7.54 -5.96 1.72
CA TYR A 279 6.98 -4.62 1.59
C TYR A 279 7.24 -3.76 2.83
N TRP A 280 7.12 -4.33 4.04
CA TRP A 280 7.39 -3.61 5.28
C TRP A 280 8.86 -3.17 5.37
N HIS A 281 9.80 -4.07 5.08
CA HIS A 281 11.23 -3.70 5.02
C HIS A 281 11.54 -2.69 3.90
N PHE A 282 10.84 -2.77 2.76
CA PHE A 282 10.96 -1.75 1.71
C PHE A 282 10.56 -0.36 2.24
N VAL A 283 9.42 -0.29 2.94
CA VAL A 283 8.96 0.95 3.59
C VAL A 283 10.00 1.44 4.61
N ASP A 284 10.52 0.57 5.47
CA ASP A 284 11.55 0.93 6.47
C ASP A 284 12.81 1.53 5.80
N VAL A 285 13.30 0.92 4.72
CA VAL A 285 14.49 1.41 3.99
C VAL A 285 14.23 2.77 3.35
N VAL A 286 13.07 2.95 2.72
CA VAL A 286 12.69 4.25 2.14
C VAL A 286 12.60 5.31 3.24
N TRP A 287 12.04 4.99 4.41
CA TRP A 287 11.98 5.95 5.52
C TRP A 287 13.36 6.40 5.97
N ILE A 288 14.33 5.48 6.10
CA ILE A 288 15.69 5.84 6.50
C ILE A 288 16.30 6.85 5.53
N LEU A 289 16.07 6.66 4.21
CA LEU A 289 16.50 7.63 3.19
C LEU A 289 15.75 8.97 3.32
N VAL A 290 14.43 8.94 3.53
CA VAL A 290 13.63 10.15 3.73
C VAL A 290 14.09 10.90 4.99
N PHE A 291 14.32 10.20 6.10
CA PHE A 291 14.81 10.78 7.35
C PHE A 291 16.17 11.46 7.15
N ALA A 292 17.12 10.77 6.50
CA ALA A 292 18.45 11.32 6.23
C ALA A 292 18.38 12.60 5.37
N TRP A 293 17.63 12.58 4.27
CA TRP A 293 17.67 13.66 3.29
C TRP A 293 16.64 14.77 3.52
N ALA A 294 15.47 14.46 4.06
CA ALA A 294 14.41 15.45 4.28
C ALA A 294 14.43 16.07 5.68
N TYR A 295 15.00 15.40 6.68
CA TYR A 295 15.03 15.90 8.07
C TYR A 295 16.44 16.25 8.55
N VAL A 296 17.44 15.40 8.29
CA VAL A 296 18.79 15.63 8.78
C VAL A 296 19.57 16.62 7.90
N TRP A 297 19.55 16.43 6.58
CA TRP A 297 20.33 17.27 5.65
C TRP A 297 20.00 18.78 5.73
N PRO A 298 18.73 19.23 5.77
CA PRO A 298 18.39 20.64 5.94
C PRO A 298 18.97 21.25 7.23
N TYR A 299 19.07 20.46 8.31
CA TYR A 299 19.65 20.90 9.58
C TYR A 299 21.17 20.94 9.57
N MET A 300 21.83 20.07 8.80
CA MET A 300 23.29 20.11 8.63
C MET A 300 23.75 21.34 7.84
N ASN A 301 22.92 21.85 6.93
CA ASN A 301 23.18 23.10 6.21
C ASN A 301 23.03 24.37 7.08
N PHE A 302 22.46 24.27 8.30
CA PHE A 302 22.19 25.41 9.16
C PHE A 302 23.34 25.82 10.10
N LYS A 303 24.54 25.24 9.98
CA LYS A 303 25.69 25.63 10.81
C LYS A 303 26.73 26.38 10.01
N ASP A 304 26.93 27.65 10.37
CA ASP A 304 28.05 28.50 9.96
C ASP A 304 28.18 28.81 8.45
N GLY A 305 27.07 28.80 7.70
CA GLY A 305 27.05 29.29 6.30
C GLY A 305 27.98 28.54 5.35
N LYS A 306 28.36 27.30 5.68
CA LYS A 306 29.21 26.44 4.87
C LYS A 306 28.50 25.12 4.61
N LEU A 307 28.37 24.78 3.33
CA LEU A 307 27.95 23.46 2.89
C LEU A 307 29.01 22.44 3.35
N LEU A 308 28.70 21.64 4.37
CA LEU A 308 29.53 20.49 4.71
C LEU A 308 29.28 19.40 3.68
N TRP A 309 30.07 19.40 2.61
CA TRP A 309 30.22 18.25 1.74
C TRP A 309 30.82 17.10 2.55
N PHE A 310 29.98 16.14 2.93
CA PHE A 310 30.40 14.76 3.19
C PHE A 310 29.34 13.81 2.64
N LEU A 311 29.37 13.62 1.33
CA LEU A 311 29.80 12.38 0.68
C LEU A 311 30.30 12.72 -0.74
#